data_AF-D5GYM3-F1
#
_entry.id   AF-D5GYM3-F1
#
_cell.length_a   1.000
_cell.length_b   1.000
_cell.length_c   1.000
_cell.angle_alpha   90.00
_cell.angle_beta   90.00
_cell.angle_gamma   90.00
#
_symmetry.space_group_name_H-M   'P 1'
#
loop_
_entity.id
_entity.type
_entity.pdbx_description
1 polymer ?
#
loop_
_entity_poly.entity_id
_entity_poly.type
_entity_poly.pdbx_seq_one_letter_code
_entity_poly.pdbx_strand_id
1 'polypeptide(L)'
;MQYSDINSVKPFKVSENTSWQYLKEKAKETLQSEECKRIYGCRKSDVEPIFGHMKSVFGMRRTHLRGKKKVETDVGIMFMTMNLKKYGAKKKVKPSNFHFKNKKHRNSLKIMNFCVFISGLKIEFLPRHF
;
A
#
# COMPACT_ATOMS: atom_id res chain seq x y z
N MET A 1 24.47 -25.42 -55.06
CA MET A 1 23.68 -24.98 -53.89
C MET A 1 24.67 -24.36 -52.90
N GLN A 2 24.94 -23.06 -53.00
CA GLN A 2 25.87 -22.38 -52.08
C GLN A 2 25.05 -21.70 -50.98
N TYR A 3 25.39 -22.04 -49.73
CA TYR A 3 24.83 -21.46 -48.52
C TYR A 3 25.20 -19.97 -48.46
N SER A 4 24.21 -19.08 -48.47
CA SER A 4 24.40 -17.64 -48.29
C SER A 4 24.58 -17.29 -46.81
N ASP A 5 25.78 -16.82 -46.47
CA ASP A 5 26.17 -15.90 -45.39
C ASP A 5 25.29 -15.82 -44.12
N ILE A 6 25.54 -16.75 -43.20
CA ILE A 6 25.00 -16.74 -41.83
C ILE A 6 25.65 -15.62 -40.97
N ASN A 7 26.67 -14.93 -41.50
CA ASN A 7 27.49 -13.94 -40.78
C ASN A 7 27.11 -12.47 -41.02
N SER A 8 26.03 -12.17 -41.76
CA SER A 8 25.59 -10.79 -42.03
C SER A 8 24.65 -10.21 -40.96
N VAL A 9 24.72 -10.69 -39.71
CA VAL A 9 24.01 -10.04 -38.59
C VAL A 9 25.02 -9.15 -37.87
N LYS A 10 24.95 -7.84 -38.08
CA LYS A 10 25.78 -6.88 -37.32
C LYS A 10 25.52 -7.10 -35.82
N PRO A 11 26.56 -7.31 -34.99
CA PRO A 11 26.36 -7.47 -33.57
C PRO A 11 25.71 -6.20 -33.00
N PHE A 12 24.68 -6.37 -32.17
CA PHE A 12 24.01 -5.29 -31.48
C PHE A 12 25.04 -4.50 -30.65
N LYS A 13 25.39 -3.30 -31.11
CA LYS A 13 26.28 -2.39 -30.39
C LYS A 13 25.47 -1.64 -29.35
N VAL A 14 25.57 -2.06 -28.09
CA VAL A 14 25.07 -1.26 -26.96
C VAL A 14 25.94 -0.02 -26.88
N SER A 15 25.41 1.14 -27.27
CA SER A 15 26.07 2.41 -27.01
C SER A 15 25.95 2.71 -25.52
N GLU A 16 27.06 2.71 -24.80
CA GLU A 16 27.05 3.03 -23.38
C GLU A 16 26.85 4.53 -23.17
N ASN A 17 25.88 4.89 -22.32
CA ASN A 17 25.68 6.28 -21.94
C ASN A 17 26.57 6.61 -20.74
N THR A 18 27.63 7.37 -21.02
CA THR A 18 28.61 7.85 -20.04
C THR A 18 28.00 8.67 -18.90
N SER A 19 26.96 9.46 -19.17
CA SER A 19 26.26 10.24 -18.12
C SER A 19 25.52 9.32 -17.14
N TRP A 20 24.91 8.24 -17.63
CA TRP A 20 24.25 7.24 -16.77
C TRP A 20 25.26 6.44 -15.95
N GLN A 21 26.43 6.14 -16.50
CA GLN A 21 27.50 5.44 -15.77
C GLN A 21 28.02 6.28 -14.61
N TYR A 22 28.30 7.56 -14.85
CA TYR A 22 28.71 8.51 -13.82
C TYR A 22 27.71 8.57 -12.65
N LEU A 23 26.40 8.66 -12.94
CA LEU A 23 25.37 8.69 -11.90
C LEU A 23 25.30 7.37 -11.10
N LYS A 24 25.50 6.22 -11.75
CA LYS A 24 25.55 4.93 -11.07
C LYS A 24 26.75 4.82 -10.14
N GLU A 25 27.93 5.25 -10.59
CA GLU A 25 29.15 5.26 -9.76
C GLU A 25 28.99 6.18 -8.56
N LYS A 26 28.50 7.40 -8.77
CA LYS A 26 28.21 8.34 -7.68
C LYS A 26 27.22 7.78 -6.66
N ALA A 27 26.15 7.12 -7.12
CA ALA A 27 25.21 6.46 -6.23
C ALA A 27 25.84 5.29 -5.46
N LYS A 28 26.69 4.50 -6.13
CA LYS A 28 27.42 3.38 -5.53
C LYS A 28 28.38 3.87 -4.45
N GLU A 29 29.19 4.88 -4.73
CA GLU A 29 30.10 5.51 -3.75
C GLU A 29 29.33 6.01 -2.54
N THR A 30 28.22 6.72 -2.76
CA THR A 30 27.36 7.22 -1.69
C THR A 30 26.87 6.07 -0.81
N LEU A 31 26.34 4.99 -1.41
CA LEU A 31 25.88 3.80 -0.68
C LEU A 31 27.00 3.02 0.01
N GLN A 32 28.24 3.11 -0.48
CA GLN A 32 29.40 2.44 0.10
C GLN A 32 30.03 3.21 1.26
N SER A 33 29.71 4.50 1.42
CA SER A 33 30.12 5.28 2.59
C SER A 33 29.63 4.63 3.89
N GLU A 34 30.46 4.69 4.93
CA GLU A 34 30.17 4.07 6.23
C GLU A 34 28.88 4.64 6.85
N GLU A 35 28.67 5.95 6.69
CA GLU A 35 27.47 6.63 7.18
C GLU A 35 26.19 6.16 6.46
N CYS A 36 26.22 6.02 5.14
CA CYS A 36 25.05 5.51 4.41
C CYS A 36 24.79 4.03 4.73
N LYS A 37 25.83 3.21 4.90
CA LYS A 37 25.70 1.81 5.34
C LYS A 37 25.01 1.73 6.70
N ARG A 38 25.43 2.57 7.65
CA ARG A 38 24.82 2.67 8.98
C ARG A 38 23.34 3.05 8.90
N ILE A 39 23.00 4.12 8.17
CA ILE A 39 21.60 4.57 7.98
C ILE A 39 20.77 3.46 7.31
N TYR A 40 21.31 2.81 6.29
CA TYR A 40 20.64 1.72 5.60
C TYR A 40 20.38 0.52 6.52
N GLY A 41 21.32 0.20 7.40
CA GLY A 41 21.16 -0.81 8.45
C GLY A 41 19.98 -0.49 9.38
N CYS A 42 19.88 0.74 9.89
CA CYS A 42 18.76 1.16 10.73
C CYS A 42 17.40 1.02 10.01
N ARG A 43 17.33 1.37 8.72
CA ARG A 43 16.09 1.28 7.94
C ARG A 43 15.54 -0.14 7.83
N LYS A 44 16.41 -1.15 7.73
CA LYS A 44 15.98 -2.56 7.67
C LYS A 44 15.26 -3.00 8.93
N SER A 45 15.70 -2.52 10.09
CA SER A 45 15.11 -2.89 11.38
C SER A 45 13.88 -2.05 11.70
N ASP A 46 13.89 -0.77 11.36
CA ASP A 46 12.83 0.15 11.82
C ASP A 46 11.74 0.35 10.76
N VAL A 47 12.15 0.65 9.53
CA VAL A 47 11.27 1.18 8.49
C VAL A 47 10.63 0.03 7.68
N GLU A 48 11.43 -0.93 7.23
CA GLU A 48 10.96 -2.04 6.39
C GLU A 48 9.88 -2.89 7.07
N PRO A 49 9.98 -3.26 8.37
CA PRO A 49 8.98 -4.11 9.01
C PRO A 49 7.63 -3.41 9.15
N ILE A 50 7.62 -2.09 9.32
CA ILE A 50 6.38 -1.28 9.40
C ILE A 50 5.65 -1.34 8.04
N PHE A 51 6.37 -1.13 6.93
CA PHE A 51 5.76 -1.21 5.60
C PHE A 51 5.38 -2.64 5.22
N GLY A 52 6.18 -3.63 5.62
CA GLY A 52 5.84 -5.05 5.47
C GLY A 52 4.54 -5.39 6.18
N HIS A 53 4.41 -5.02 7.46
CA HIS A 53 3.21 -5.24 8.26
C HIS A 53 2.00 -4.48 7.73
N MET A 54 2.18 -3.25 7.25
CA MET A 54 1.12 -2.48 6.59
C MET A 54 0.55 -3.22 5.36
N LYS A 55 1.42 -3.80 4.54
CA LYS A 55 1.01 -4.55 3.34
C LYS A 55 0.42 -5.92 3.65
N SER A 56 1.03 -6.67 4.57
CA SER A 56 0.64 -8.06 4.86
C SER A 56 -0.56 -8.16 5.80
N VAL A 57 -0.60 -7.35 6.86
CA VAL A 57 -1.63 -7.44 7.91
C VAL A 57 -2.81 -6.52 7.64
N PHE A 58 -2.55 -5.30 7.19
CA PHE A 58 -3.62 -4.34 6.89
C PHE A 58 -4.03 -4.32 5.41
N GLY A 59 -3.32 -5.04 4.55
CA GLY A 59 -3.64 -5.13 3.12
C GLY A 59 -3.42 -3.82 2.34
N MET A 60 -2.84 -2.79 2.97
CA MET A 60 -2.71 -1.45 2.38
C MET A 60 -1.55 -1.42 1.39
N ARG A 61 -1.87 -1.77 0.14
CA ARG A 61 -0.95 -1.69 -1.00
C ARG A 61 -1.07 -0.39 -1.79
N ARG A 62 -2.20 0.31 -1.64
CA ARG A 62 -2.53 1.58 -2.30
C ARG A 62 -3.24 2.47 -1.30
N THR A 63 -3.10 3.78 -1.44
CA THR A 63 -3.94 4.74 -0.71
C THR A 63 -5.30 4.86 -1.39
N HIS A 64 -6.34 5.05 -0.59
CA HIS A 64 -7.70 5.18 -1.10
C HIS A 64 -7.96 6.58 -1.66
N LEU A 65 -7.23 7.57 -1.14
CA LEU A 65 -7.37 8.97 -1.52
C LEU A 65 -6.29 9.41 -2.50
N ARG A 66 -6.62 10.40 -3.32
CA ARG A 66 -5.69 11.09 -4.24
C ARG A 66 -5.43 12.52 -3.76
N GLY A 67 -4.20 12.99 -3.97
CA GLY A 67 -3.73 14.32 -3.54
C GLY A 67 -2.92 14.27 -2.24
N LYS A 68 -1.81 15.03 -2.20
CA LYS A 68 -0.76 14.94 -1.17
C LYS A 68 -1.30 14.95 0.26
N LYS A 69 -2.07 15.98 0.63
CA LYS A 69 -2.65 16.13 1.98
C LYS A 69 -3.56 14.96 2.38
N LYS A 70 -4.33 14.43 1.44
CA LYS A 70 -5.26 13.32 1.70
C LYS A 70 -4.51 11.99 1.86
N VAL A 71 -3.50 11.75 1.03
CA VAL A 71 -2.60 10.59 1.12
C VAL A 71 -1.84 10.59 2.46
N GLU A 72 -1.32 11.75 2.87
CA GLU A 72 -0.66 11.91 4.18
C GLU A 72 -1.61 11.55 5.33
N THR A 73 -2.88 11.97 5.24
CA THR A 73 -3.90 11.63 6.25
C THR A 73 -4.20 10.13 6.29
N ASP A 74 -4.40 9.50 5.13
CA ASP A 74 -4.69 8.06 5.00
C ASP A 74 -3.56 7.20 5.61
N VAL A 75 -2.31 7.51 5.25
CA VAL A 75 -1.12 6.86 5.80
C VAL A 75 -0.94 7.16 7.29
N GLY A 76 -1.21 8.38 7.73
CA GLY A 76 -1.17 8.77 9.14
C GLY A 76 -2.14 7.96 10.01
N ILE A 77 -3.38 7.76 9.54
CA ILE A 77 -4.38 6.92 10.22
C ILE A 77 -3.89 5.48 10.34
N MET A 78 -3.29 4.95 9.28
CA MET A 78 -2.72 3.60 9.31
C MET A 78 -1.62 3.48 10.39
N PHE A 79 -0.69 4.44 10.45
CA PHE A 79 0.35 4.44 11.49
C PHE A 79 -0.21 4.58 12.90
N MET A 80 -1.22 5.44 13.11
CA MET A 80 -1.92 5.53 14.39
C MET A 80 -2.53 4.19 14.79
N THR A 81 -3.20 3.51 13.85
CA THR A 81 -3.80 2.19 14.07
C THR A 81 -2.74 1.15 14.46
N MET A 82 -1.59 1.15 13.77
CA MET A 82 -0.46 0.28 14.08
C MET A 82 0.11 0.54 15.48
N ASN A 83 0.26 1.81 15.87
CA ASN A 83 0.74 2.20 17.19
C ASN A 83 -0.24 1.80 18.29
N LEU A 84 -1.55 2.00 18.08
CA LEU A 84 -2.60 1.56 18.99
C LEU A 84 -2.64 0.04 19.15
N LYS A 85 -2.45 -0.72 18.06
CA LYS A 85 -2.34 -2.19 18.12
C LYS A 85 -1.16 -2.63 18.99
N LYS A 86 0.01 -2.02 18.81
CA LYS A 86 1.19 -2.28 19.66
C LYS A 86 0.93 -1.88 21.12
N TYR A 87 0.30 -0.74 21.36
CA TYR A 87 -0.01 -0.25 22.70
C TYR A 87 -1.00 -1.18 23.43
N GLY A 88 -2.07 -1.61 22.75
CA GLY A 88 -3.04 -2.57 23.29
C GLY A 88 -2.40 -3.92 23.61
N ALA A 89 -1.51 -4.43 22.75
CA ALA A 89 -0.78 -5.66 23.02
C ALA A 89 0.12 -5.55 24.27
N LYS A 90 0.80 -4.42 24.45
CA LYS A 90 1.62 -4.14 25.65
C LYS A 90 0.77 -4.03 26.93
N LYS A 91 -0.46 -3.49 26.83
CA LYS A 91 -1.38 -3.34 27.97
C LYS A 91 -2.06 -4.63 28.43
N LYS A 92 -2.10 -5.70 27.61
CA LYS A 92 -2.66 -7.00 27.99
C LYS A 92 -1.93 -7.71 29.15
N VAL A 93 -0.91 -7.09 29.74
CA VAL A 93 -0.22 -7.55 30.96
C VAL A 93 -0.95 -7.17 32.27
N LYS A 94 -2.07 -6.42 32.24
CA LYS A 94 -3.02 -6.38 33.37
C LYS A 94 -4.45 -6.30 32.86
N PRO A 95 -5.38 -7.21 33.23
CA PRO A 95 -6.79 -7.02 32.93
C PRO A 95 -7.34 -5.91 33.82
N SER A 96 -7.17 -4.64 33.45
CA SER A 96 -7.99 -3.59 34.04
C SER A 96 -9.36 -3.69 33.39
N ASN A 97 -10.40 -3.94 34.19
CA ASN A 97 -11.82 -4.04 33.83
C ASN A 97 -12.26 -2.98 32.80
N PHE A 98 -12.06 -3.22 31.52
CA PHE A 98 -12.51 -2.32 30.46
C PHE A 98 -13.94 -2.71 30.13
N HIS A 99 -14.91 -2.12 30.84
CA HIS A 99 -16.32 -2.22 30.48
C HIS A 99 -16.55 -1.59 29.11
N PHE A 100 -16.58 -2.42 28.08
CA PHE A 100 -17.07 -2.01 26.77
C PHE A 100 -18.59 -1.80 26.86
N LYS A 101 -19.02 -0.56 27.10
CA LYS A 101 -20.43 -0.18 26.97
C LYS A 101 -20.81 -0.21 25.48
N ASN A 102 -21.25 -1.38 25.02
CA ASN A 102 -21.91 -1.56 23.74
C ASN A 102 -23.19 -0.72 23.69
N LYS A 103 -23.14 0.51 23.18
CA LYS A 103 -24.35 1.26 22.84
C LYS A 103 -24.85 0.78 21.48
N LYS A 104 -25.65 -0.29 21.51
CA LYS A 104 -26.31 -0.90 20.35
C LYS A 104 -27.29 0.09 19.74
N HIS A 105 -26.85 0.91 18.78
CA HIS A 105 -27.71 1.88 18.09
C HIS A 105 -28.56 1.16 17.01
N ARG A 106 -29.75 0.67 17.38
CA ARG A 106 -30.70 0.01 16.47
C ARG A 106 -31.47 1.02 15.60
N ASN A 107 -30.81 1.65 14.62
CA ASN A 107 -31.54 2.39 13.56
C ASN A 107 -31.47 1.71 12.17
N SER A 108 -30.77 0.57 12.05
CA SER A 108 -30.68 -0.18 10.79
C SER A 108 -31.95 -0.97 10.45
N LEU A 109 -32.73 -1.44 11.43
CA LEU A 109 -33.96 -2.19 11.17
C LEU A 109 -35.09 -1.33 10.55
N LYS A 110 -35.07 -0.01 10.71
CA LYS A 110 -36.04 0.88 10.05
C LYS A 110 -35.74 1.06 8.55
N ILE A 111 -34.47 1.04 8.16
CA ILE A 111 -34.05 1.24 6.76
C ILE A 111 -34.33 -0.02 5.92
N MET A 112 -34.16 -1.21 6.51
CA MET A 112 -34.48 -2.47 5.83
C MET A 112 -35.96 -2.58 5.44
N ASN A 113 -36.87 -2.09 6.30
CA ASN A 113 -38.30 -2.10 6.00
C ASN A 113 -38.69 -1.09 4.90
N PHE A 114 -37.97 0.03 4.78
CA PHE A 114 -38.22 1.00 3.70
C PHE A 114 -37.77 0.46 2.33
N CYS A 115 -36.63 -0.24 2.27
CA CYS A 115 -36.14 -0.83 1.01
C CYS A 115 -37.06 -1.96 0.51
N VAL A 116 -37.58 -2.79 1.42
CA VAL A 116 -38.57 -3.83 1.07
C VAL A 116 -39.88 -3.20 0.56
N PHE A 117 -40.32 -2.09 1.14
CA PHE A 117 -41.51 -1.37 0.69
C PHE A 117 -41.34 -0.76 -0.72
N ILE A 118 -40.17 -0.21 -1.03
CA ILE A 118 -39.86 0.31 -2.37
C ILE A 118 -39.73 -0.82 -3.41
N SER A 119 -39.22 -1.99 -3.02
CA SER A 119 -39.16 -3.15 -3.93
C SER A 119 -40.52 -3.79 -4.25
N GLY A 120 -41.56 -3.52 -3.44
CA GLY A 120 -42.93 -3.99 -3.67
C GLY A 120 -43.78 -3.05 -4.54
N LEU A 121 -43.34 -1.80 -4.72
CA LEU A 121 -43.94 -0.84 -5.67
C LEU A 121 -43.25 -1.01 -7.02
N LYS A 122 -43.90 -1.81 -7.87
CA LYS A 122 -43.57 -2.05 -9.28
C LYS A 122 -43.34 -0.73 -10.02
N ILE A 123 -42.09 -0.33 -10.19
CA ILE A 123 -41.69 0.73 -11.12
C ILE A 123 -41.06 0.04 -12.34
N GLU A 124 -41.90 -0.19 -13.33
CA GLU A 124 -41.50 -0.35 -14.72
C GLU A 124 -40.86 0.97 -15.18
N PHE A 125 -39.57 1.15 -14.92
CA PHE A 125 -38.80 2.18 -15.59
C PHE A 125 -37.35 1.75 -15.65
N LEU A 126 -37.00 1.06 -16.74
CA LEU A 126 -35.87 1.39 -17.61
C LEU A 126 -35.76 0.29 -18.69
N PRO A 127 -36.00 0.61 -19.98
CA PRO A 127 -35.71 -0.32 -21.06
C PRO A 127 -34.19 -0.52 -21.15
N ARG A 128 -33.74 -1.78 -21.14
CA ARG A 128 -32.38 -2.13 -21.58
C ARG A 128 -32.35 -2.12 -23.10
N HIS A 129 -31.64 -1.17 -23.69
CA HIS A 129 -31.12 -1.32 -25.05
C HIS A 129 -29.75 -0.65 -25.16
N PHE A 130 -28.76 -1.49 -25.50
CA PHE A 130 -27.34 -1.29 -25.85
C PHE A 130 -26.48 -0.35 -25.01
#